data_AF-A0AAW9SK06-F1
#
_entry.id   AF-A0AAW9SK06-F1
#
_cell.length_a   1.000
_cell.length_b   1.000
_cell.length_c   1.000
_cell.angle_alpha   90.00
_cell.angle_beta   90.00
_cell.angle_gamma   90.00
#
_symmetry.space_group_name_H-M   'P 1'
#
loop_
_entity.id
_entity.type
_entity.pdbx_description
1 polymer ?
#
loop_
_entity_poly.entity_id
_entity_poly.type
_entity_poly.pdbx_seq_one_letter_code
_entity_poly.pdbx_strand_id
1 'polypeptide(L)'
;MTQYALIMLLAGIGIPLLAALNAALGQALGSPVAAAMVLFWVAVLTTTAIWILRGTPALAILSQPPKHLFLGGLLVAFYVLSVTIIAPRFGVGNAIFFVLVGQLLSAATIDHFGLFGARLSPLTLTRATGIAVMMLGVWITQKA
;
A
#
# COMPACT_ATOMS: atom_id res chain seq x y z
N MET A 1 -20.16 9.27 -0.63
CA MET A 1 -19.69 7.91 -0.26
C MET A 1 -19.30 7.09 -1.48
N THR A 2 -20.15 6.96 -2.51
CA THR A 2 -19.85 6.22 -3.75
C THR A 2 -18.62 6.74 -4.51
N GLN A 3 -18.45 8.06 -4.62
CA GLN A 3 -17.28 8.66 -5.26
C GLN A 3 -15.95 8.29 -4.56
N TYR A 4 -15.93 8.27 -3.22
CA TYR A 4 -14.74 7.84 -2.46
C TYR A 4 -14.44 6.37 -2.69
N ALA A 5 -15.46 5.52 -2.75
CA ALA A 5 -15.29 4.10 -3.05
C ALA A 5 -14.71 3.87 -4.45
N LEU A 6 -15.16 4.63 -5.46
CA LEU A 6 -14.62 4.55 -6.82
C LEU A 6 -13.16 4.99 -6.89
N ILE A 7 -12.80 6.08 -6.22
CA ILE A 7 -11.40 6.55 -6.16
C ILE A 7 -10.51 5.48 -5.53
N MET A 8 -10.94 4.90 -4.40
CA MET A 8 -10.17 3.85 -3.73
C MET A 8 -10.09 2.54 -4.52
N LEU A 9 -11.14 2.21 -5.29
CA LEU A 9 -11.10 1.07 -6.21
C LEU A 9 -10.06 1.27 -7.31
N LEU A 10 -10.05 2.45 -7.94
CA LEU A 10 -9.04 2.80 -8.95
C LEU A 10 -7.63 2.81 -8.37
N ALA A 11 -7.46 3.33 -7.16
CA ALA A 11 -6.18 3.27 -6.44
C ALA A 11 -5.75 1.82 -6.17
N GLY A 12 -6.70 0.94 -5.84
CA GLY A 12 -6.45 -0.49 -5.63
C GLY A 12 -5.93 -1.21 -6.89
N ILE A 13 -6.46 -0.87 -8.07
CA ILE A 13 -5.95 -1.40 -9.37
C ILE A 13 -4.49 -0.98 -9.60
N GLY A 14 -4.09 0.18 -9.09
CA GLY A 14 -2.72 0.68 -9.21
C GLY A 14 -1.69 -0.20 -8.48
N ILE A 15 -2.06 -0.91 -7.42
CA ILE A 15 -1.10 -1.66 -6.58
C ILE A 15 -0.50 -2.88 -7.32
N PRO A 16 -1.28 -3.78 -7.96
CA PRO A 16 -0.73 -4.84 -8.80
C PRO A 16 0.06 -4.32 -10.00
N LEU A 17 -0.43 -3.24 -10.63
CA LEU A 17 0.24 -2.65 -11.79
C LEU A 17 1.62 -2.08 -11.40
N LEU A 18 1.68 -1.37 -10.28
CA LEU A 18 2.93 -0.90 -9.68
C LEU A 18 3.89 -2.05 -9.39
N ALA A 19 3.41 -3.14 -8.78
CA ALA A 19 4.22 -4.31 -8.49
C ALA A 19 4.80 -4.94 -9.77
N ALA A 20 3.97 -5.10 -10.81
CA ALA A 20 4.40 -5.69 -12.09
C ALA A 20 5.42 -4.81 -12.82
N LEU A 21 5.14 -3.50 -12.94
CA LEU A 21 6.02 -2.54 -13.61
C LEU A 21 7.37 -2.44 -12.87
N ASN A 22 7.37 -2.36 -11.54
CA ASN A 22 8.60 -2.23 -10.79
C ASN A 22 9.42 -3.53 -10.78
N ALA A 23 8.76 -4.69 -10.72
CA ALA A 23 9.42 -5.98 -10.86
C ALA A 23 10.07 -6.15 -12.25
N ALA A 24 9.40 -5.72 -13.31
CA ALA A 24 9.96 -5.72 -14.67
C ALA A 24 11.17 -4.77 -14.79
N LEU A 25 11.06 -3.55 -14.24
CA LEU A 25 12.19 -2.61 -14.20
C LEU A 25 13.36 -3.17 -13.38
N GLY A 26 13.10 -3.83 -12.26
CA GLY A 26 14.11 -4.46 -11.42
C GLY A 26 14.87 -5.56 -12.15
N GLN A 27 14.18 -6.35 -12.98
CA GLN A 27 14.82 -7.34 -13.86
C GLN A 27 15.64 -6.67 -14.97
N ALA A 28 15.10 -5.65 -15.63
CA ALA A 28 15.79 -4.94 -16.71
C ALA A 28 17.08 -4.25 -16.24
N LEU A 29 17.09 -3.70 -15.02
CA LEU A 29 18.25 -3.05 -14.41
C LEU A 29 19.19 -4.04 -13.70
N GLY A 30 18.80 -5.31 -13.54
CA GLY A 30 19.51 -6.28 -12.70
C GLY A 30 19.61 -5.90 -11.21
N SER A 31 18.82 -4.92 -10.77
CA SER A 31 18.87 -4.39 -9.40
C SER A 31 17.47 -3.96 -8.92
N PRO A 32 16.84 -4.73 -8.01
CA PRO A 32 15.57 -4.38 -7.38
C PRO A 32 15.63 -3.05 -6.61
N VAL A 33 16.79 -2.75 -6.01
CA VAL A 33 17.01 -1.50 -5.27
C VAL A 33 17.04 -0.32 -6.23
N ALA A 34 17.69 -0.44 -7.38
CA ALA A 34 17.70 0.62 -8.39
C ALA A 34 16.29 0.90 -8.93
N ALA A 35 15.50 -0.13 -9.22
CA ALA A 35 14.11 0.03 -9.65
C ALA A 35 13.24 0.72 -8.59
N ALA A 36 13.32 0.29 -7.33
CA ALA A 36 12.64 0.95 -6.23
C ALA A 36 13.05 2.44 -6.10
N MET A 37 14.33 2.75 -6.28
CA MET A 37 14.81 4.13 -6.22
C MET A 37 14.23 4.99 -7.35
N VAL A 38 14.18 4.47 -8.58
CA VAL A 38 13.53 5.15 -9.71
C VAL A 38 12.04 5.38 -9.43
N LEU A 39 11.34 4.38 -8.90
CA LEU A 39 9.94 4.50 -8.50
C LEU A 39 9.74 5.61 -7.46
N PHE A 40 10.58 5.67 -6.43
CA PHE A 40 10.50 6.72 -5.41
C PHE A 40 10.82 8.11 -5.98
N TRP A 41 11.77 8.22 -6.89
CA TRP A 41 12.04 9.47 -7.60
C TRP A 41 10.84 9.97 -8.39
N VAL A 42 10.20 9.09 -9.17
CA VAL A 42 8.97 9.44 -9.90
C VAL A 42 7.87 9.89 -8.93
N ALA A 43 7.67 9.17 -7.83
CA ALA A 43 6.69 9.54 -6.81
C ALA A 43 6.98 10.92 -6.18
N VAL A 44 8.23 11.20 -5.82
CA VAL A 44 8.64 12.51 -5.27
C VAL A 44 8.41 13.63 -6.29
N LEU A 45 8.77 13.43 -7.56
CA LEU A 45 8.56 14.43 -8.60
C LEU A 45 7.07 14.72 -8.82
N THR A 46 6.25 13.68 -8.94
CA THR A 46 4.80 13.84 -9.14
C THR A 46 4.13 14.52 -7.94
N THR A 47 4.44 14.10 -6.72
CA THR A 47 3.87 14.69 -5.51
C THR A 47 4.33 16.14 -5.30
N THR A 48 5.59 16.44 -5.60
CA THR A 48 6.13 17.81 -5.53
C THR A 48 5.45 18.75 -6.55
N ALA A 49 5.26 18.29 -7.79
CA ALA A 49 4.54 19.07 -8.81
C ALA A 49 3.11 19.39 -8.36
N ILE A 50 2.37 18.40 -7.84
CA ILE A 50 1.01 18.60 -7.32
C ILE A 50 1.01 19.55 -6.11
N TRP A 51 1.99 19.43 -5.22
CA TRP A 51 2.12 20.30 -4.05
C TRP A 51 2.34 21.78 -4.43
N ILE A 52 3.24 22.03 -5.38
CA ILE A 52 3.51 23.39 -5.91
C ILE A 52 2.23 23.98 -6.51
N LEU A 53 1.51 23.20 -7.34
CA LEU A 53 0.26 23.65 -7.97
C LEU A 53 -0.86 23.99 -6.97
N ARG A 54 -0.85 23.35 -5.78
CA ARG A 54 -1.81 23.64 -4.71
C ARG A 54 -1.41 24.83 -3.82
N GLY A 55 -0.15 25.27 -3.86
CA GLY A 55 0.30 26.48 -3.16
C GLY A 55 0.28 26.43 -1.63
N THR A 56 0.31 25.23 -1.02
CA THR A 56 0.16 25.11 0.45
C THR A 56 1.51 25.22 1.19
N PRO A 57 1.63 26.01 2.28
CA PRO A 57 2.86 26.09 3.08
C PRO A 57 3.04 24.88 4.03
N ALA A 58 2.40 23.75 3.75
CA ALA A 58 2.33 22.59 4.65
C ALA A 58 3.70 22.01 5.01
N LEU A 59 4.71 22.15 4.14
CA LEU A 59 6.07 21.68 4.43
C LEU A 59 6.80 22.56 5.45
N ALA A 60 6.37 23.81 5.68
CA ALA A 60 6.98 24.71 6.66
C ALA A 60 6.81 24.23 8.11
N ILE A 61 5.84 23.33 8.36
CA ILE A 61 5.52 22.79 9.69
C ILE A 61 5.89 21.31 9.85
N LEU A 62 6.75 20.76 8.98
CA LEU A 62 7.17 19.35 9.00
C LEU A 62 7.75 18.86 10.34
N SER A 63 8.27 19.77 11.17
CA SER A 63 8.82 19.45 12.49
C SER A 63 7.76 19.25 13.58
N GLN A 64 6.50 19.63 13.33
CA GLN A 64 5.42 19.59 14.34
C GLN A 64 4.79 18.20 14.53
N PRO A 65 4.54 17.39 13.48
CA PRO A 65 3.92 16.08 13.65
C PRO A 65 4.83 15.07 14.40
N PRO A 66 4.24 14.10 15.13
CA PRO A 66 5.00 13.04 15.78
C PRO A 66 5.89 12.26 14.80
N LYS A 67 7.15 12.03 15.20
CA LYS A 67 8.17 11.40 14.33
C LYS A 67 7.81 10.01 13.83
N HIS A 68 6.96 9.27 14.54
CA HIS A 68 6.52 7.94 14.10
C HIS A 68 5.67 7.97 12.82
N LEU A 69 5.05 9.10 12.48
CA LEU A 69 4.26 9.22 11.24
C LEU A 69 5.11 9.09 9.98
N PHE A 70 6.41 9.39 10.06
CA PHE A 70 7.34 9.23 8.94
C PHE A 70 7.67 7.76 8.65
N LEU A 71 7.35 6.82 9.55
CA LEU A 71 7.53 5.38 9.32
C LEU A 71 6.70 4.86 8.14
N GLY A 72 5.65 5.57 7.73
CA GLY A 72 4.88 5.24 6.54
C GLY A 72 5.76 5.10 5.29
N GLY A 73 6.74 5.99 5.11
CA GLY A 73 7.70 5.91 4.00
C GLY A 73 8.57 4.65 4.05
N LEU A 74 9.01 4.25 5.25
CA LEU A 74 9.79 3.04 5.47
C LEU A 74 8.98 1.77 5.14
N LEU A 75 7.71 1.72 5.55
CA LEU A 75 6.81 0.59 5.25
C LEU A 75 6.56 0.44 3.74
N VAL A 76 6.39 1.56 3.03
CA VAL A 76 6.25 1.55 1.57
C VAL A 76 7.55 1.11 0.89
N ALA A 77 8.71 1.59 1.35
CA ALA A 77 10.01 1.12 0.86
C ALA A 77 10.19 -0.39 1.03
N PHE A 78 9.87 -0.92 2.21
CA PHE A 78 9.89 -2.35 2.48
C PHE A 78 8.94 -3.11 1.55
N TYR A 79 7.71 -2.64 1.36
CA TYR A 79 6.74 -3.24 0.45
C TYR A 79 7.25 -3.28 -1.00
N VAL A 80 7.71 -2.15 -1.54
CA VAL A 80 8.19 -2.05 -2.92
C VAL A 80 9.40 -2.95 -3.16
N LEU A 81 10.38 -2.96 -2.25
CA LEU A 81 11.54 -3.84 -2.36
C LEU A 81 11.13 -5.31 -2.32
N SER A 82 10.28 -5.68 -1.34
CA SER A 82 9.81 -7.05 -1.17
C SER A 82 9.07 -7.53 -2.42
N VAL A 83 8.13 -6.76 -2.94
CA VAL A 83 7.34 -7.17 -4.11
C VAL A 83 8.20 -7.24 -5.38
N THR A 84 9.19 -6.37 -5.53
CA THR A 84 10.11 -6.36 -6.68
C THR A 84 11.00 -7.61 -6.72
N ILE A 85 11.45 -8.08 -5.54
CA ILE A 85 12.28 -9.28 -5.40
C ILE A 85 11.44 -10.56 -5.52
N ILE A 86 10.26 -10.56 -4.89
CA ILE A 86 9.45 -11.76 -4.70
C ILE A 86 8.53 -12.01 -5.89
N ALA A 87 7.93 -10.98 -6.50
CA ALA A 87 6.94 -11.15 -7.56
C ALA A 87 7.44 -11.94 -8.78
N PRO A 88 8.69 -11.77 -9.27
CA PRO A 88 9.21 -12.59 -10.37
C PRO A 88 9.32 -14.08 -10.04
N ARG A 89 9.46 -14.44 -8.76
CA ARG A 89 9.67 -15.82 -8.29
C ARG A 89 8.38 -16.47 -7.80
N PHE A 90 7.52 -15.68 -7.17
CA PHE A 90 6.31 -16.14 -6.48
C PHE A 90 5.03 -15.89 -7.28
N GLY A 91 5.13 -15.11 -8.36
CA GLY A 91 4.01 -14.61 -9.14
C GLY A 91 3.42 -13.33 -8.53
N VAL A 92 3.09 -12.36 -9.37
CA VAL A 92 2.48 -11.08 -8.95
C VAL A 92 1.15 -11.32 -8.23
N GLY A 93 0.31 -12.22 -8.74
CA GLY A 93 -0.98 -12.55 -8.13
C GLY A 93 -0.84 -13.01 -6.69
N ASN A 94 -0.02 -14.03 -6.44
CA ASN A 94 0.23 -14.55 -5.10
C ASN A 94 0.81 -13.49 -4.16
N ALA A 95 1.79 -12.70 -4.62
CA ALA A 95 2.37 -11.64 -3.81
C ALA A 95 1.31 -10.62 -3.37
N ILE A 96 0.47 -10.16 -4.30
CA ILE A 96 -0.61 -9.21 -4.00
C ILE A 96 -1.65 -9.84 -3.06
N PHE A 97 -2.00 -11.11 -3.23
CA PHE A 97 -2.96 -11.77 -2.36
C PHE A 97 -2.49 -11.84 -0.90
N PHE A 98 -1.24 -12.23 -0.66
CA PHE A 98 -0.69 -12.22 0.70
C PHE A 98 -0.62 -10.80 1.29
N VAL A 99 -0.32 -9.81 0.46
CA VAL A 99 -0.35 -8.40 0.87
C VAL A 99 -1.78 -7.98 1.25
N LEU A 100 -2.79 -8.36 0.48
CA LEU A 100 -4.21 -8.06 0.80
C LEU A 100 -4.62 -8.68 2.14
N VAL A 101 -4.23 -9.92 2.43
CA VAL A 101 -4.49 -10.55 3.74
C VAL A 101 -3.87 -9.74 4.87
N GLY A 102 -2.58 -9.35 4.72
CA GLY A 102 -1.90 -8.50 5.70
C GLY A 102 -2.57 -7.13 5.88
N GLN A 103 -3.04 -6.52 4.79
CA GLN A 103 -3.77 -5.24 4.82
C GLN A 103 -5.10 -5.36 5.57
N LEU A 104 -5.87 -6.43 5.36
CA LEU A 104 -7.14 -6.65 6.06
C LEU A 104 -6.95 -6.84 7.57
N LEU A 105 -5.96 -7.64 7.97
CA LEU A 105 -5.63 -7.86 9.38
C LEU A 105 -5.13 -6.58 10.06
N SER A 106 -4.24 -5.84 9.39
CA SER A 106 -3.71 -4.57 9.89
C SER A 106 -4.80 -3.52 10.02
N ALA A 107 -5.64 -3.35 9.00
CA ALA A 107 -6.75 -2.40 9.02
C ALA A 107 -7.75 -2.71 10.15
N ALA A 108 -8.09 -3.98 10.34
CA ALA A 108 -8.95 -4.40 11.44
C ALA A 108 -8.35 -4.07 12.81
N THR A 109 -7.04 -4.27 12.98
CA THR A 109 -6.31 -3.98 14.22
C THR A 109 -6.24 -2.47 14.47
N ILE A 110 -5.88 -1.68 13.46
CA ILE A 110 -5.80 -0.21 13.54
C ILE A 110 -7.16 0.37 13.93
N ASP A 111 -8.22 -0.05 13.27
CA ASP A 111 -9.57 0.45 13.53
C ASP A 111 -10.12 0.03 14.89
N HIS A 112 -9.82 -1.21 15.32
CA HIS A 112 -10.30 -1.74 16.60
C HIS A 112 -9.68 -1.00 17.79
N PHE A 113 -8.39 -0.71 17.72
CA PHE A 113 -7.65 0.00 18.78
C PHE A 113 -7.62 1.53 18.57
N GLY A 114 -8.14 2.04 17.45
CA GLY A 114 -8.10 3.49 17.14
C GLY A 114 -6.68 4.03 16.97
N LEU A 115 -5.76 3.19 16.49
CA LEU A 115 -4.33 3.55 16.40
C LEU A 115 -4.12 4.75 15.46
N PHE A 116 -3.14 5.59 15.76
CA PHE A 116 -2.74 6.75 14.95
C PHE A 116 -3.87 7.78 14.69
N GLY A 117 -4.86 7.85 15.58
CA GLY A 117 -6.01 8.75 15.44
C GLY A 117 -7.07 8.22 14.45
N ALA A 118 -7.01 6.94 14.09
CA ALA A 118 -8.04 6.29 13.29
C ALA A 118 -9.40 6.34 14.00
N ARG A 119 -10.47 6.36 13.21
CA ARG A 119 -11.84 6.32 13.74
C ARG A 119 -12.06 4.98 14.44
N LEU A 120 -12.27 5.02 15.75
CA LEU A 120 -12.52 3.82 16.54
C LEU A 120 -13.74 3.09 15.98
N SER A 121 -13.51 1.90 15.43
CA SER A 121 -14.55 1.02 14.90
C SER A 121 -14.29 -0.37 15.46
N PRO A 122 -14.96 -0.72 16.58
CA PRO A 122 -14.77 -2.00 17.23
C PRO A 122 -14.96 -3.15 16.26
N LEU A 123 -14.12 -4.18 16.37
CA LEU A 123 -14.23 -5.37 15.56
C LEU A 123 -15.50 -6.13 15.96
N THR A 124 -16.58 -5.94 15.22
CA THR A 124 -17.83 -6.67 15.42
C THR A 124 -17.72 -8.08 14.85
N LEU A 125 -18.56 -8.99 15.34
CA LEU A 125 -18.61 -10.36 14.82
C LEU A 125 -18.87 -10.37 13.31
N THR A 126 -19.78 -9.52 12.83
CA THR A 126 -20.08 -9.35 11.40
C THR A 126 -18.85 -8.91 10.58
N ARG A 127 -18.04 -7.97 11.11
CA ARG A 127 -16.83 -7.50 10.42
C ARG A 127 -15.76 -8.59 10.41
N ALA A 128 -15.59 -9.30 11.53
CA ALA A 128 -14.67 -10.42 11.63
C ALA A 128 -15.05 -11.54 10.65
N THR A 129 -16.33 -11.91 10.56
CA THR A 129 -16.80 -12.91 9.59
C THR A 129 -16.62 -12.43 8.15
N GLY A 130 -16.84 -11.14 7.87
CA GLY A 130 -16.59 -10.57 6.54
C GLY A 130 -15.13 -10.68 6.11
N ILE A 131 -14.19 -10.34 7.01
CA ILE A 131 -12.75 -10.51 6.78
C ILE A 131 -12.40 -11.98 6.56
N ALA A 132 -12.97 -12.90 7.36
CA ALA A 132 -12.77 -14.33 7.19
C ALA A 132 -13.24 -14.83 5.82
N VAL A 133 -14.41 -14.40 5.36
CA VAL A 133 -14.93 -14.74 4.02
C VAL A 133 -14.02 -14.17 2.92
N MET A 134 -13.52 -12.95 3.05
CA MET A 134 -12.57 -12.37 2.10
C MET A 134 -11.27 -13.18 2.06
N MET A 135 -10.73 -13.58 3.20
CA MET A 135 -9.53 -14.43 3.28
C MET A 135 -9.76 -15.81 2.63
N LEU A 136 -10.93 -16.42 2.86
CA LEU A 136 -11.31 -17.69 2.22
C LEU A 136 -11.43 -17.53 0.70
N GLY A 137 -12.05 -16.45 0.24
CA GLY A 137 -12.15 -16.15 -1.20
C GLY A 137 -10.76 -16.03 -1.84
N VAL A 138 -9.85 -15.29 -1.19
CA VAL A 138 -8.45 -15.17 -1.63
C VAL A 138 -7.75 -16.53 -1.68
N TRP A 139 -7.92 -17.37 -0.66
CA TRP A 139 -7.33 -18.71 -0.63
C TRP A 139 -7.84 -19.61 -1.75
N ILE A 140 -9.14 -19.57 -2.05
CA ILE A 140 -9.74 -20.32 -3.16
C ILE A 140 -9.16 -19.84 -4.49
N THR A 141 -9.04 -18.53 -4.70
CA THR A 141 -8.48 -17.98 -5.95
C THR A 141 -7.01 -18.29 -6.16
N GLN A 142 -6.23 -18.56 -5.11
CA GLN A 142 -4.84 -19.02 -5.25
C GLN A 142 -4.72 -20.50 -5.64
N LYS A 143 -5.73 -21.32 -5.34
CA LYS A 143 -5.72 -22.76 -5.65
C LYS A 143 -6.27 -23.09 -7.05
N ALA A 144 -7.05 -22.18 -7.63
CA ALA A 144 -7.61 -22.30 -8.98
C ALA A 144 -6.57 -21.92 -10.04
#